data_AF-A0A937B7R1-F1
#
_entry.id   AF-A0A937B7R1-F1
#
_cell.length_a   1.000
_cell.length_b   1.000
_cell.length_c   1.000
_cell.angle_alpha   90.00
_cell.angle_beta   90.00
_cell.angle_gamma   90.00
#
_symmetry.space_group_name_H-M   'P 1'
#
loop_
_entity.id
_entity.type
_entity.pdbx_description
1 polymer ?
#
loop_
_entity_poly.entity_id
_entity_poly.type
_entity_poly.pdbx_seq_one_letter_code
_entity_poly.pdbx_strand_id
1 'polypeptide(L)'
;MTKKEIRSRALFLMQEGKSKQEAFDELLPTAGHTADELAGIMRFVPSPRAREKYLTVHIFLIIAMCIVILLKMLAGVSMFLDKPGASFILIFLLPALNVWFTYSLIRYQGSAYRLVAILALLSFIRSAPAVIRDFNILSLPELVLIVVIAGLGFFLNKRMVPAVTETRENYTDEYGRIRLRKKFILPD
;
A
#
# COMPACT_ATOMS: atom_id res chain seq x y z
N MET A 1 1.59 -10.64 21.54
CA MET A 1 2.57 -10.72 20.43
C MET A 1 2.81 -9.33 19.88
N THR A 2 3.98 -9.05 19.29
CA THR A 2 4.21 -7.77 18.60
C THR A 2 3.53 -7.74 17.23
N LYS A 3 3.23 -6.55 16.68
CA LYS A 3 2.67 -6.41 15.31
C LYS A 3 3.52 -7.11 14.25
N LYS A 4 4.84 -7.15 14.44
CA LYS A 4 5.79 -7.82 13.54
C LYS A 4 5.64 -9.34 13.61
N GLU A 5 5.56 -9.90 14.81
CA GLU A 5 5.32 -11.34 15.03
C GLU A 5 4.01 -11.80 14.42
N ILE A 6 2.93 -11.05 14.63
CA ILE A 6 1.60 -11.36 14.07
C ILE A 6 1.67 -11.45 12.55
N ARG A 7 2.31 -10.47 11.89
CA ARG A 7 2.48 -10.48 10.43
C ARG A 7 3.30 -11.67 9.95
N SER A 8 4.38 -12.00 10.67
CA SER A 8 5.23 -13.14 10.34
C SER A 8 4.50 -14.47 10.49
N ARG A 9 3.76 -14.64 11.58
CA ARG A 9 3.01 -15.87 11.86
C ARG A 9 1.82 -16.02 10.92
N ALA A 10 1.10 -14.95 10.63
CA ALA A 10 0.04 -14.94 9.63
C ALA A 10 0.57 -15.36 8.26
N LEU A 11 1.72 -14.83 7.84
CA LEU A 11 2.35 -15.22 6.58
C LEU A 11 2.74 -16.69 6.55
N PHE A 12 3.31 -17.20 7.64
CA PHE A 12 3.67 -18.61 7.79
C PHE A 12 2.44 -19.52 7.64
N LEU A 13 1.34 -19.23 8.36
CA LEU A 13 0.09 -19.99 8.26
C LEU A 13 -0.48 -19.97 6.83
N MET A 14 -0.43 -18.82 6.16
CA MET A 14 -0.88 -18.71 4.77
C MET A 14 0.03 -19.45 3.77
N GLN A 15 1.31 -19.61 4.08
CA GLN A 15 2.25 -20.42 3.28
C GLN A 15 1.99 -21.92 3.47
N GLU A 16 1.52 -22.34 4.64
CA GLU A 16 1.04 -23.71 4.89
C GLU A 16 -0.30 -24.04 4.18
N GLY A 17 -0.86 -23.08 3.43
CA GLY A 17 -2.06 -23.27 2.62
C GLY A 17 -3.36 -22.83 3.29
N LYS A 18 -3.29 -22.32 4.54
CA LYS A 18 -4.47 -21.79 5.24
C LYS A 18 -4.96 -20.50 4.57
N SER A 19 -6.27 -20.29 4.59
CA SER A 19 -6.85 -19.02 4.15
C SER A 19 -6.50 -17.89 5.13
N LYS A 20 -6.61 -16.64 4.67
CA LYS A 20 -6.39 -15.47 5.53
C LYS A 20 -7.37 -15.40 6.71
N GLN A 21 -8.59 -15.94 6.53
CA GLN A 21 -9.58 -16.07 7.59
C GLN A 21 -9.18 -17.15 8.62
N GLU A 22 -8.76 -18.33 8.17
CA GLU A 22 -8.29 -19.39 9.07
C GLU A 22 -7.08 -18.94 9.89
N ALA A 23 -6.13 -18.24 9.26
CA ALA A 23 -4.99 -17.66 9.96
C ALA A 23 -5.42 -16.61 11.00
N PHE A 24 -6.51 -15.88 10.76
CA PHE A 24 -7.05 -14.91 11.72
C PHE A 24 -7.68 -15.62 12.91
N ASP A 25 -8.52 -16.63 12.65
CA ASP A 25 -9.22 -17.39 13.69
C ASP A 25 -8.23 -18.13 14.60
N GLU A 26 -7.11 -18.61 14.06
CA GLU A 26 -6.05 -19.27 14.83
C GLU A 26 -5.17 -18.30 15.64
N LEU A 27 -4.94 -17.09 15.12
CA LEU A 27 -4.13 -16.07 15.82
C LEU A 27 -4.94 -15.32 16.88
N LEU A 28 -6.25 -15.20 16.73
CA LEU A 28 -7.12 -14.47 17.64
C LEU A 28 -6.95 -14.88 19.12
N PRO A 29 -6.93 -16.17 19.50
CA PRO A 29 -6.79 -16.57 20.91
C PRO A 29 -5.40 -16.33 21.49
N THR A 30 -4.35 -16.24 20.66
CA THR A 30 -2.94 -16.22 21.12
C THR A 30 -2.25 -14.87 20.90
N ALA A 31 -2.79 -13.98 20.05
CA ALA A 31 -2.16 -12.72 19.69
C ALA A 31 -2.08 -11.72 20.85
N GLY A 32 -3.02 -11.77 21.81
CA GLY A 32 -3.16 -10.79 22.88
C GLY A 32 -3.66 -9.42 22.40
N HIS A 33 -4.39 -9.39 21.28
CA HIS A 33 -4.98 -8.20 20.68
C HIS A 33 -6.50 -8.35 20.55
N THR A 34 -7.21 -7.23 20.48
CA THR A 34 -8.64 -7.26 20.13
C THR A 34 -8.82 -7.74 18.70
N ALA A 35 -9.99 -8.31 18.40
CA ALA A 35 -10.34 -8.78 17.06
C ALA A 35 -10.23 -7.65 16.01
N ASP A 36 -10.66 -6.43 16.38
CA ASP A 36 -10.52 -5.21 15.57
C ASP A 36 -9.04 -4.91 15.23
N GLU A 37 -8.16 -4.92 16.24
CA GLU A 37 -6.73 -4.64 16.05
C GLU A 37 -6.04 -5.71 15.20
N LEU A 38 -6.31 -6.99 15.46
CA LEU A 38 -5.75 -8.10 14.72
C LEU A 38 -6.19 -8.04 13.26
N ALA A 39 -7.47 -7.78 13.01
CA ALA A 39 -8.02 -7.64 11.65
C ALA A 39 -7.36 -6.47 10.93
N GLY A 40 -7.15 -5.35 11.61
CA GLY A 40 -6.42 -4.19 11.09
C GLY A 40 -4.98 -4.51 10.70
N ILE A 41 -4.27 -5.33 11.48
CA ILE A 41 -2.90 -5.76 11.17
C ILE A 41 -2.89 -6.73 9.99
N MET A 42 -3.75 -7.75 10.03
CA MET A 42 -3.81 -8.81 9.02
C MET A 42 -4.32 -8.31 7.67
N ARG A 43 -5.19 -7.28 7.66
CA ARG A 43 -5.64 -6.62 6.43
C ARG A 43 -4.46 -6.32 5.50
N PHE A 44 -3.40 -5.71 6.04
CA PHE A 44 -2.22 -5.26 5.31
C PHE A 44 -1.20 -6.36 4.96
N VAL A 45 -1.51 -7.62 5.25
CA VAL A 45 -0.69 -8.77 4.85
C VAL A 45 -1.31 -9.39 3.59
N PRO A 46 -0.67 -9.26 2.42
CA PRO A 46 -1.15 -9.91 1.22
C PRO A 46 -0.84 -11.41 1.27
N SER A 47 -1.82 -12.22 0.88
CA SER A 47 -1.72 -13.68 0.79
C SER A 47 -0.68 -14.10 -0.26
N PRO A 48 0.03 -15.23 -0.10
CA PRO A 48 0.98 -15.72 -1.10
C PRO A 48 0.35 -15.86 -2.49
N ARG A 49 -0.88 -16.39 -2.56
CA ARG A 49 -1.65 -16.52 -3.82
C ARG A 49 -1.88 -15.17 -4.50
N ALA A 50 -2.23 -14.13 -3.74
CA ALA A 50 -2.37 -12.78 -4.30
C ALA A 50 -1.03 -12.21 -4.79
N ARG A 51 0.08 -12.48 -4.08
CA ARG A 51 1.42 -12.03 -4.51
C ARG A 51 1.82 -12.65 -5.84
N GLU A 52 1.62 -13.95 -6.00
CA GLU A 52 1.94 -14.65 -7.25
C GLU A 52 1.06 -14.15 -8.40
N LYS A 53 -0.26 -14.05 -8.18
CA LYS A 53 -1.22 -13.62 -9.19
C LYS A 53 -0.94 -12.21 -9.73
N TYR A 54 -0.51 -11.29 -8.87
CA TYR A 54 -0.27 -9.90 -9.24
C TYR A 54 1.21 -9.52 -9.31
N LEU A 55 2.12 -10.51 -9.34
CA LEU A 55 3.56 -10.29 -9.33
C LEU A 55 4.02 -9.36 -10.47
N THR A 56 3.54 -9.60 -11.69
CA THR A 56 3.89 -8.78 -12.87
C THR A 56 3.45 -7.33 -12.70
N VAL A 57 2.22 -7.12 -12.22
CA VAL A 57 1.66 -5.77 -11.99
C VAL A 57 2.42 -5.07 -10.86
N HIS A 58 2.81 -5.82 -9.82
CA HIS A 58 3.61 -5.32 -8.72
C HIS A 58 5.01 -4.89 -9.15
N ILE A 59 5.70 -5.71 -9.95
CA ILE A 59 7.00 -5.39 -10.53
C ILE A 59 6.91 -4.14 -11.40
N PHE A 60 5.87 -4.04 -12.23
CA PHE A 60 5.68 -2.86 -13.09
C PHE A 60 5.48 -1.57 -12.27
N LEU A 61 4.75 -1.61 -11.16
CA LEU A 61 4.65 -0.49 -10.22
C LEU A 61 6.02 -0.10 -9.63
N ILE A 62 6.84 -1.09 -9.24
CA ILE A 62 8.19 -0.84 -8.71
C ILE A 62 9.07 -0.18 -9.78
N ILE A 63 9.06 -0.69 -11.00
CA ILE A 63 9.83 -0.12 -12.12
C ILE A 63 9.39 1.32 -12.39
N ALA A 64 8.08 1.58 -12.43
CA ALA A 64 7.55 2.93 -12.62
C ALA A 64 8.02 3.89 -11.51
N MET A 65 8.02 3.45 -10.25
CA MET A 65 8.55 4.22 -9.13
C MET A 65 10.05 4.50 -9.26
N CYS A 66 10.84 3.52 -9.69
CA CYS A 66 12.28 3.71 -9.96
C CYS A 66 12.52 4.74 -11.06
N ILE A 67 11.75 4.70 -12.15
CA ILE A 67 11.84 5.69 -13.23
C ILE A 67 11.53 7.10 -12.70
N VAL A 68 10.47 7.26 -11.89
CA VAL A 68 10.16 8.55 -11.25
C VAL A 68 11.30 9.06 -10.38
N ILE A 69 11.93 8.18 -9.59
CA ILE A 69 13.07 8.56 -8.75
C ILE A 69 14.22 9.10 -9.61
N LEU A 70 14.55 8.40 -10.70
CA LEU A 70 15.61 8.81 -11.63
C LEU A 70 15.30 10.17 -12.29
N LEU A 71 14.08 10.35 -12.79
CA LEU A 71 13.64 11.62 -13.39
C LEU A 71 13.71 12.78 -12.41
N LYS A 72 13.27 12.57 -11.16
CA LYS A 72 13.34 13.60 -10.11
C LYS A 72 14.77 13.92 -9.70
N MET A 73 15.66 12.93 -9.66
CA MET A 73 17.08 13.16 -9.40
C MET A 73 17.71 14.00 -10.51
N LEU A 74 17.45 13.66 -11.78
CA LEU A 74 17.95 14.43 -12.93
C LEU A 74 17.45 15.89 -12.92
N ALA A 75 16.15 16.09 -12.67
CA ALA A 75 15.57 17.43 -12.54
C ALA A 75 16.09 18.19 -11.30
N GLY A 76 16.38 17.48 -10.21
CA GLY A 76 16.99 18.08 -9.02
C GLY A 76 18.41 18.57 -9.28
N VAL A 77 19.21 17.80 -10.03
CA VAL A 77 20.58 18.18 -10.40
C VAL A 77 20.59 19.44 -11.27
N SER A 78 19.71 19.55 -12.26
CA SER A 78 19.63 20.77 -13.08
C SER A 78 19.26 21.99 -12.23
N MET A 79 18.26 21.87 -11.35
CA MET A 79 17.87 22.96 -10.44
C MET A 79 18.96 23.35 -9.44
N PHE A 80 19.78 22.40 -8.99
CA PHE A 80 20.91 22.69 -8.10
C PHE A 80 21.91 23.66 -8.73
N LEU A 81 22.23 23.42 -10.01
CA LEU A 81 23.18 24.22 -10.78
C LEU A 81 22.67 25.65 -10.96
N ASP A 82 21.36 25.82 -11.16
CA ASP A 82 20.74 27.13 -11.38
C ASP A 82 20.49 27.92 -10.08
N LYS A 83 20.09 27.23 -9.00
CA LYS A 83 19.69 27.86 -7.72
C LYS A 83 20.11 27.00 -6.52
N PRO A 84 21.33 27.15 -5.99
CA PRO A 84 21.85 26.28 -4.93
C PRO A 84 21.07 26.38 -3.60
N GLY A 85 20.43 27.52 -3.30
CA GLY A 85 19.76 27.77 -2.01
C GLY A 85 18.38 27.11 -1.80
N ALA A 86 17.65 26.76 -2.87
CA ALA A 86 16.29 26.23 -2.77
C ALA A 86 16.20 24.69 -2.87
N SER A 87 17.34 24.01 -2.97
CA SER A 87 17.41 22.74 -3.68
C SER A 87 17.60 21.51 -2.81
N PHE A 88 17.87 21.65 -1.50
CA PHE A 88 18.10 20.47 -0.63
C PHE A 88 16.87 19.56 -0.49
N ILE A 89 15.69 20.15 -0.29
CA ILE A 89 14.43 19.40 -0.14
C ILE A 89 14.08 18.66 -1.45
N LEU A 90 14.27 19.33 -2.59
CA LEU A 90 13.91 18.77 -3.89
C LEU A 90 14.88 17.67 -4.34
N ILE A 91 16.17 17.81 -4.03
CA ILE A 91 17.22 16.88 -4.44
C ILE A 91 17.31 15.67 -3.51
N PHE A 92 17.16 15.86 -2.21
CA PHE A 92 17.39 14.78 -1.24
C PHE A 92 16.10 14.27 -0.61
N LEU A 93 15.25 15.16 -0.08
CA LEU A 93 14.08 14.72 0.70
C LEU A 93 13.03 14.00 -0.16
N LEU A 94 12.67 14.58 -1.31
CA LEU A 94 11.66 13.97 -2.19
C LEU A 94 12.12 12.64 -2.80
N PRO A 95 13.34 12.51 -3.34
CA PRO A 95 13.83 11.21 -3.81
C PRO A 95 13.97 10.19 -2.68
N ALA A 96 14.48 10.58 -1.50
CA ALA A 96 14.58 9.67 -0.35
C ALA A 96 13.21 9.14 0.10
N LEU A 97 12.17 9.99 0.09
CA LEU A 97 10.80 9.58 0.39
C LEU A 97 10.29 8.56 -0.63
N ASN A 98 10.53 8.78 -1.93
CA ASN A 98 10.15 7.81 -2.96
C ASN A 98 10.91 6.48 -2.81
N VAL A 99 12.21 6.51 -2.49
CA VAL A 99 13.01 5.31 -2.20
C VAL A 99 12.43 4.54 -1.02
N TRP A 100 12.03 5.23 0.05
CA TRP A 100 11.38 4.60 1.20
C TRP A 100 10.08 3.89 0.79
N PHE A 101 9.23 4.53 0.00
CA PHE A 101 8.00 3.91 -0.50
C PHE A 101 8.27 2.71 -1.41
N THR A 102 9.24 2.82 -2.33
CA THR A 102 9.65 1.71 -3.19
C THR A 102 10.16 0.52 -2.36
N TYR A 103 10.94 0.79 -1.32
CA TYR A 103 11.39 -0.26 -0.39
C TYR A 103 10.23 -0.93 0.35
N SER A 104 9.25 -0.15 0.81
CA SER A 104 8.03 -0.68 1.42
C SER A 104 7.21 -1.53 0.43
N LEU A 105 7.16 -1.16 -0.85
CA LEU A 105 6.51 -1.95 -1.90
C LEU A 105 7.25 -3.28 -2.13
N ILE A 106 8.58 -3.28 -2.23
CA ILE A 106 9.40 -4.50 -2.37
C ILE A 106 9.14 -5.49 -1.22
N ARG A 107 8.86 -4.96 -0.02
CA ARG A 107 8.51 -5.76 1.16
C ARG A 107 7.02 -6.14 1.25
N TYR A 108 6.24 -5.91 0.19
CA TYR A 108 4.80 -6.18 0.15
C TYR A 108 4.02 -5.54 1.31
N GLN A 109 4.45 -4.37 1.80
CA GLN A 109 3.73 -3.68 2.87
C GLN A 109 2.40 -3.15 2.31
N GLY A 110 1.28 -3.75 2.72
CA GLY A 110 -0.03 -3.41 2.15
C GLY A 110 -0.40 -1.93 2.24
N SER A 111 0.03 -1.24 3.30
CA SER A 111 -0.21 0.20 3.46
C SER A 111 0.52 1.07 2.43
N ALA A 112 1.62 0.58 1.84
CA ALA A 112 2.43 1.34 0.90
C ALA A 112 1.70 1.56 -0.43
N TYR A 113 0.93 0.59 -0.93
CA TYR A 113 0.18 0.71 -2.19
C TYR A 113 -0.79 1.91 -2.16
N ARG A 114 -1.55 2.04 -1.07
CA ARG A 114 -2.48 3.16 -0.89
C ARG A 114 -1.75 4.50 -0.77
N LEU A 115 -0.67 4.55 0.00
CA LEU A 115 0.09 5.79 0.20
C LEU A 115 0.75 6.26 -1.10
N VAL A 116 1.36 5.34 -1.85
CA VAL A 116 1.93 5.62 -3.17
C VAL A 116 0.87 6.13 -4.13
N ALA A 117 -0.31 5.52 -4.15
CA ALA A 117 -1.41 5.97 -5.00
C ALA A 117 -1.89 7.39 -4.66
N ILE A 118 -2.05 7.69 -3.37
CA ILE A 118 -2.45 9.03 -2.89
C ILE A 118 -1.39 10.07 -3.23
N LEU A 119 -0.11 9.75 -3.00
CA LEU A 119 1.00 10.68 -3.30
C LEU A 119 1.16 10.92 -4.80
N ALA A 120 0.96 9.89 -5.63
CA ALA A 120 0.92 10.04 -7.07
C ALA A 120 -0.25 10.94 -7.49
N LEU A 121 -1.45 10.73 -6.95
CA LEU A 121 -2.60 11.61 -7.23
C LEU A 121 -2.36 13.06 -6.79
N LEU A 122 -1.74 13.28 -5.63
CA LEU A 122 -1.38 14.61 -5.16
C LEU A 122 -0.34 15.26 -6.09
N SER A 123 0.63 14.48 -6.56
CA SER A 123 1.62 14.92 -7.54
C SER A 123 0.95 15.31 -8.86
N PHE A 124 -0.04 14.55 -9.31
CA PHE A 124 -0.82 14.85 -10.51
C PHE A 124 -1.58 16.16 -10.35
N ILE A 125 -2.31 16.36 -9.25
CA ILE A 125 -3.07 17.60 -8.99
C ILE A 125 -2.15 18.82 -8.98
N ARG A 126 -0.93 18.68 -8.43
CA ARG A 126 0.06 19.75 -8.41
C ARG A 126 0.64 20.05 -9.79
N SER A 127 0.96 19.03 -10.58
CA SER A 127 1.66 19.19 -11.86
C SER A 127 0.73 19.46 -13.04
N ALA A 128 -0.52 18.98 -13.01
CA ALA A 128 -1.46 19.07 -14.13
C ALA A 128 -1.72 20.52 -14.60
N PRO A 129 -1.95 21.53 -13.73
CA PRO A 129 -2.20 22.90 -14.17
C PRO A 129 -1.05 23.51 -14.97
N ALA A 130 0.19 23.21 -14.59
CA ALA A 130 1.37 23.71 -15.28
C ALA A 130 1.51 23.08 -16.67
N VAL A 131 1.29 21.77 -16.77
CA VAL A 131 1.32 21.04 -18.05
C VAL A 131 0.21 21.50 -19.00
N ILE A 132 -0.98 21.80 -18.48
CA ILE A 132 -2.12 22.26 -19.29
C ILE A 132 -1.89 23.68 -19.82
N ARG A 133 -1.29 24.56 -19.01
CA ARG A 133 -1.05 25.96 -19.39
C ARG A 133 0.07 26.08 -20.43
N ASP A 134 1.21 25.44 -20.19
CA ASP A 134 2.42 25.61 -20.99
C ASP A 134 2.66 24.39 -21.90
N PHE A 135 1.60 23.88 -22.52
CA PHE A 135 1.54 22.57 -23.19
C PHE A 135 2.86 22.18 -23.88
N ASN A 136 3.63 21.33 -23.19
CA ASN A 136 4.92 20.88 -23.63
C ASN A 136 4.90 19.35 -23.74
N ILE A 137 5.13 18.84 -24.96
CA ILE A 137 5.14 17.40 -25.26
C ILE A 137 6.16 16.65 -24.38
N LEU A 138 7.27 17.29 -23.98
CA LEU A 138 8.26 16.69 -23.09
C LEU A 138 7.73 16.43 -21.67
N SER A 139 6.67 17.11 -21.24
CA SER A 139 6.09 16.94 -19.89
C SER A 139 5.03 15.83 -19.82
N LEU A 140 4.54 15.35 -20.97
CA LEU A 140 3.51 14.29 -21.03
C LEU A 140 3.98 12.95 -20.42
N PRO A 141 5.21 12.47 -20.65
CA PRO A 141 5.65 11.19 -20.10
C PRO A 141 5.60 11.15 -18.57
N GLU A 142 5.96 12.25 -17.89
CA GLU A 142 5.89 12.34 -16.43
C GLU A 142 4.44 12.25 -15.95
N LEU A 143 3.53 13.00 -16.58
CA LEU A 143 2.12 13.00 -16.23
C LEU A 143 1.48 11.61 -16.42
N VAL A 144 1.78 10.94 -17.53
CA VAL A 144 1.33 9.57 -17.80
C VAL A 144 1.87 8.61 -16.75
N LEU A 145 3.15 8.72 -16.39
CA LEU A 145 3.78 7.87 -15.38
C LEU A 145 3.12 8.03 -14.00
N ILE A 146 2.79 9.27 -13.60
CA ILE A 146 2.08 9.54 -12.35
C ILE A 146 0.69 8.89 -12.36
N VAL A 147 -0.07 9.01 -13.45
CA VAL A 147 -1.40 8.39 -13.58
C VAL A 147 -1.30 6.87 -13.52
N VAL A 148 -0.31 6.28 -14.19
CA VAL A 148 -0.03 4.84 -14.15
C VAL A 148 0.28 4.37 -12.73
N ILE A 149 1.16 5.07 -12.00
CA ILE A 149 1.50 4.74 -10.60
C ILE A 149 0.25 4.83 -9.71
N ALA A 150 -0.55 5.87 -9.85
CA ALA A 150 -1.78 6.04 -9.08
C ALA A 150 -2.76 4.90 -9.35
N GLY A 151 -3.02 4.60 -10.62
CA GLY A 151 -3.92 3.53 -11.05
C GLY A 151 -3.48 2.15 -10.54
N LEU A 152 -2.20 1.82 -10.72
CA LEU A 152 -1.62 0.55 -10.25
C LEU A 152 -1.61 0.45 -8.73
N GLY A 153 -1.27 1.54 -8.03
CA GLY A 153 -1.28 1.58 -6.57
C GLY A 153 -2.68 1.31 -6.01
N PHE A 154 -3.72 1.95 -6.56
CA PHE A 154 -5.11 1.66 -6.16
C PHE A 154 -5.56 0.25 -6.57
N PHE A 155 -5.20 -0.20 -7.76
CA PHE A 155 -5.54 -1.54 -8.25
C PHE A 155 -4.95 -2.63 -7.36
N LEU A 156 -3.65 -2.57 -7.08
CA LEU A 156 -2.96 -3.53 -6.21
C LEU A 156 -3.46 -3.44 -4.77
N ASN A 157 -3.71 -2.24 -4.24
CA ASN A 157 -4.31 -2.09 -2.93
C ASN A 157 -5.69 -2.78 -2.85
N LYS A 158 -6.56 -2.60 -3.86
CA LYS A 158 -7.89 -3.23 -3.88
C LYS A 158 -7.82 -4.75 -4.01
N ARG A 159 -6.83 -5.27 -4.76
CA ARG A 159 -6.75 -6.70 -5.11
C ARG A 159 -5.88 -7.55 -4.18
N MET A 160 -4.81 -6.98 -3.62
CA MET A 160 -3.89 -7.70 -2.71
C MET A 160 -4.16 -7.37 -1.25
N VAL A 161 -4.84 -6.25 -0.97
CA VAL A 161 -5.10 -5.74 0.38
C VAL A 161 -6.57 -5.35 0.53
N PRO A 162 -7.51 -6.29 0.24
CA PRO A 162 -8.93 -5.99 0.29
C PRO A 162 -9.34 -5.51 1.69
N ALA A 163 -10.39 -4.69 1.74
CA ALA A 163 -10.93 -4.21 3.00
C ALA A 163 -11.54 -5.38 3.79
N VAL A 164 -11.31 -5.37 5.10
CA VAL A 164 -11.98 -6.29 6.02
C VAL A 164 -13.46 -5.91 6.05
N THR A 165 -14.33 -6.90 5.91
CA THR A 165 -15.79 -6.69 6.02
C THR A 165 -16.22 -6.98 7.45
N GLU A 166 -16.83 -6.00 8.10
CA GLU A 166 -17.44 -6.16 9.42
C GLU A 166 -18.90 -6.57 9.24
N THR A 167 -19.25 -7.74 9.76
CA THR A 167 -20.63 -8.22 9.84
C THR A 167 -21.04 -8.26 11.31
N ARG A 168 -22.31 -7.96 11.60
CA ARG A 168 -22.86 -8.11 12.96
C ARG A 168 -23.67 -9.39 12.99
N GLU A 169 -23.25 -10.35 13.80
CA GLU A 169 -23.99 -11.59 14.01
C GLU A 169 -24.74 -11.52 15.34
N ASN A 170 -26.01 -11.93 15.31
CA ASN A 170 -26.77 -12.21 16.52
C ASN A 170 -26.23 -13.51 17.13
N TYR A 171 -25.93 -13.50 18.42
CA TYR A 171 -25.67 -14.70 19.20
C TYR A 171 -26.53 -14.67 20.45
N THR A 172 -26.99 -15.85 20.86
CA THR A 172 -27.75 -16.02 22.09
C THR A 172 -26.76 -16.28 23.22
N ASP A 173 -26.81 -15.46 24.28
CA ASP A 173 -26.01 -15.72 25.49
C ASP A 173 -26.59 -16.90 26.30
N GLU A 174 -25.84 -17.36 27.31
CA GLU A 174 -26.28 -18.43 28.21
C GLU A 174 -27.60 -18.12 28.96
N TYR A 175 -28.04 -16.86 28.94
CA TYR A 175 -29.27 -16.36 29.56
C TYR A 175 -30.41 -16.16 28.56
N GLY A 176 -30.28 -16.65 27.32
CA GLY A 176 -31.30 -16.54 26.29
C GLY A 176 -31.44 -15.14 25.67
N ARG A 177 -30.53 -14.21 25.97
CA ARG A 177 -30.59 -12.83 25.43
C ARG A 177 -29.88 -12.77 24.09
N ILE A 178 -30.52 -12.16 23.10
CA ILE A 178 -29.92 -11.90 21.79
C ILE A 178 -28.95 -10.72 21.93
N ARG A 179 -27.67 -10.95 21.67
CA ARG A 179 -26.63 -9.94 21.64
C ARG A 179 -25.97 -9.88 20.25
N LEU A 180 -25.47 -8.71 19.90
CA LEU A 180 -24.71 -8.50 18.67
C LEU A 180 -23.22 -8.67 18.96
N ARG A 181 -22.54 -9.52 18.20
CA ARG A 181 -21.07 -9.56 18.15
C ARG A 181 -20.57 -9.12 16.78
N LYS A 182 -19.45 -8.41 16.75
CA LYS A 182 -18.73 -8.13 15.50
C LYS A 182 -18.06 -9.41 15.01
N LYS A 183 -18.21 -9.70 13.72
CA LYS A 183 -17.48 -10.75 13.01
C LYS A 183 -16.73 -10.12 11.84
N PHE A 184 -15.44 -10.43 11.77
CA PHE A 184 -14.56 -9.93 10.72
C PHE A 184 -14.42 -10.98 9.64
N ILE A 185 -14.63 -10.58 8.39
CA ILE A 185 -14.40 -11.41 7.21
C ILE A 185 -13.19 -10.86 6.49
N LEU A 186 -12.12 -11.66 6.42
CA LEU A 186 -10.87 -11.36 5.75
C LEU A 186 -10.81 -12.09 4.39
N PRO A 187 -11.11 -11.39 3.28
CA PRO A 187 -11.00 -11.98 1.95
C PRO A 187 -9.53 -12.20 1.53
N ASP A 188 -9.32 -13.26 0.75
CA ASP A 188 -8.01 -13.68 0.20
C ASP A 188 -7.56 -12.87 -1.03
#